data_AF-A0A0D2VZK4-F1
#
_entry.id   AF-A0A0D2VZK4-F1
#
_cell.length_a   1.000
_cell.length_b   1.000
_cell.length_c   1.000
_cell.angle_alpha   90.00
_cell.angle_beta   90.00
_cell.angle_gamma   90.00
#
_symmetry.space_group_name_H-M   'P 1'
#
loop_
_entity.id
_entity.type
_entity.pdbx_description
1 polymer ?
#
loop_
_entity_poly.entity_id
_entity_poly.type
_entity_poly.pdbx_seq_one_letter_code
_entity_poly.pdbx_strand_id
1 'polypeptide(L)'
;MGSENPNPFQALFQTVERFSNCVQTHLANFTQQAHRSLPTKKNPLISISSSINADSPATNTHFLVKKPAAPVTKEELGRATWTFLHTLAAQYPENPTRQQKKDVKELMSILSRMYPCQECADHFKEVLRANPVMAGSHDEFSQWLCHVHNVVNRSLGKLIFPCERVDARWGKLDCEQRGCDLQGATSKHIEP
;
A
#
# COMPACT_ATOMS: atom_id res chain seq x y z
N MET A 1 -19.05 35.75 53.92
CA MET A 1 -19.46 35.32 52.57
C MET A 1 -18.20 34.94 51.82
N GLY A 2 -17.95 33.63 51.71
CA GLY A 2 -16.74 33.08 51.11
C GLY A 2 -16.88 32.95 49.60
N SER A 3 -15.82 33.30 48.88
CA SER A 3 -15.68 33.06 47.45
C SER A 3 -14.70 31.90 47.26
N GLU A 4 -15.23 30.72 46.95
CA GLU A 4 -14.44 29.57 46.50
C GLU A 4 -13.93 29.87 45.08
N ASN A 5 -12.61 29.84 44.90
CA ASN A 5 -11.97 29.86 43.58
C ASN A 5 -11.94 28.42 43.03
N PRO A 6 -12.62 28.10 41.91
CA PRO A 6 -12.60 26.75 41.37
C PRO A 6 -11.23 26.41 40.78
N ASN A 7 -10.73 25.21 41.11
CA ASN A 7 -9.43 24.71 40.69
C ASN A 7 -9.39 24.56 39.15
N PRO A 8 -8.47 25.26 38.44
CA PRO A 8 -8.41 25.28 36.99
C PRO A 8 -8.06 23.93 36.34
N PHE A 9 -7.60 22.95 37.13
CA PHE A 9 -7.24 21.61 36.65
C PHE A 9 -8.40 20.61 36.71
N GLN A 10 -9.53 20.96 37.30
CA GLN A 10 -10.66 20.05 37.46
C GLN A 10 -11.26 19.58 36.12
N ALA A 11 -11.27 20.46 35.11
CA ALA A 11 -11.69 20.10 33.74
C ALA A 11 -10.71 19.12 33.06
N LEU A 12 -9.42 19.19 33.43
CA LEU A 12 -8.38 18.33 32.89
C LEU A 12 -8.48 16.91 33.48
N PHE A 13 -8.75 16.80 34.78
CA PHE A 13 -9.00 15.50 35.43
C PHE A 13 -10.26 14.81 34.90
N GLN A 14 -11.36 15.53 34.70
CA GLN A 14 -12.59 14.97 34.11
C GLN A 14 -12.37 14.44 32.68
N THR A 15 -11.47 15.07 31.93
CA THR A 15 -11.11 14.63 30.58
C THR A 15 -10.31 13.33 30.62
N VAL A 16 -9.33 13.22 31.53
CA VAL A 16 -8.52 12.00 31.69
C VAL A 16 -9.35 10.80 32.16
N GLU A 17 -10.31 11.01 33.07
CA GLU A 17 -11.22 9.94 33.51
C GLU A 17 -12.13 9.43 32.38
N ARG A 18 -12.62 10.30 31.48
CA ARG A 18 -13.40 9.90 30.30
C ARG A 18 -12.60 9.05 29.33
N PHE A 19 -11.32 9.37 29.12
CA PHE A 19 -10.45 8.55 28.27
C PHE A 19 -10.16 7.17 28.89
N SER A 20 -9.98 7.10 30.22
CA SER A 20 -9.75 5.83 30.94
C SER A 20 -10.93 4.87 30.84
N ASN A 21 -12.16 5.37 30.98
CA ASN A 21 -13.39 4.56 30.87
C ASN A 21 -13.62 4.04 29.44
N CYS A 22 -13.26 4.83 28.43
CA CYS A 22 -13.35 4.42 27.02
C CYS A 22 -12.44 3.22 26.71
N VAL A 23 -11.21 3.23 27.23
CA VAL A 23 -10.24 2.13 27.02
C VAL A 23 -10.67 0.84 27.73
N GLN A 24 -11.22 0.93 28.95
CA GLN A 24 -11.70 -0.25 29.68
C GLN A 24 -12.89 -0.93 28.99
N THR A 25 -13.80 -0.16 28.38
CA THR A 25 -14.99 -0.72 27.72
C THR A 25 -14.61 -1.48 26.44
N HIS A 26 -13.55 -1.08 25.75
CA HIS A 26 -13.06 -1.76 24.56
C HIS A 26 -12.19 -3.00 24.85
N LEU A 27 -11.45 -3.03 25.98
CA LEU A 27 -10.64 -4.20 26.35
C LEU A 27 -11.50 -5.41 26.77
N ALA A 28 -12.63 -5.17 27.45
CA ALA A 28 -13.52 -6.23 27.93
C ALA A 28 -14.21 -7.01 26.79
N ASN A 29 -14.39 -6.39 25.63
CA ASN A 29 -14.98 -7.03 24.44
C ASN A 29 -13.98 -7.95 23.71
N PHE A 30 -12.68 -7.80 23.95
CA PHE A 30 -11.64 -8.58 23.26
C PHE A 30 -11.37 -9.94 23.94
N THR A 31 -11.59 -10.04 25.25
CA THR A 31 -11.31 -11.26 26.03
C THR A 31 -12.42 -12.32 25.96
N GLN A 32 -13.64 -11.98 25.50
CA GLN A 32 -14.74 -12.96 25.36
C GLN A 32 -14.64 -13.84 24.10
N GLN A 33 -13.81 -13.51 23.11
CA GLN A 33 -13.68 -14.29 21.88
C GLN A 33 -12.65 -15.44 21.94
N ALA A 34 -11.87 -15.55 23.02
CA ALA A 34 -10.80 -16.56 23.13
C ALA A 34 -11.26 -17.95 23.64
N HIS A 35 -12.54 -18.15 23.98
CA HIS A 35 -13.06 -19.41 24.53
C HIS A 35 -14.15 -20.06 23.65
N ARG A 36 -13.77 -20.55 22.47
CA ARG A 36 -14.44 -21.61 21.67
C ARG A 36 -13.46 -21.88 20.51
N SER A 37 -12.82 -23.03 20.32
CA SER A 37 -13.31 -24.42 20.45
C SER A 37 -12.14 -25.38 20.14
N LEU A 38 -12.03 -26.48 20.90
CA LEU A 38 -11.30 -27.70 20.56
C LEU A 38 -12.32 -28.75 20.09
N PRO A 39 -12.02 -29.58 19.07
CA PRO A 39 -11.93 -31.02 19.33
C PRO A 39 -10.79 -31.73 18.60
N THR A 40 -10.46 -32.89 19.17
CA THR A 40 -9.42 -33.87 18.86
C THR A 40 -9.87 -34.94 17.86
N LYS A 41 -8.97 -35.50 17.03
CA LYS A 41 -8.82 -36.97 16.84
C LYS A 41 -7.65 -37.39 15.93
N LYS A 42 -7.20 -38.62 16.19
CA LYS A 42 -5.95 -39.31 15.82
C LYS A 42 -6.09 -40.14 14.51
N ASN A 43 -5.05 -40.12 13.66
CA ASN A 43 -4.27 -41.17 12.93
C ASN A 43 -4.89 -42.57 12.60
N PRO A 44 -4.32 -43.44 11.70
CA PRO A 44 -3.54 -43.26 10.43
C PRO A 44 -3.67 -44.40 9.34
N LEU A 45 -2.88 -44.29 8.24
CA LEU A 45 -2.26 -45.29 7.29
C LEU A 45 -3.00 -46.03 6.12
N ILE A 46 -2.48 -45.77 4.89
CA ILE A 46 -2.01 -46.62 3.73
C ILE A 46 -2.97 -47.63 3.02
N SER A 47 -3.11 -47.54 1.67
CA SER A 47 -2.65 -48.57 0.68
C SER A 47 -2.99 -48.30 -0.82
N ILE A 48 -1.92 -48.12 -1.63
CA ILE A 48 -1.54 -48.75 -2.93
C ILE A 48 -2.54 -48.90 -4.12
N SER A 49 -2.16 -48.22 -5.22
CA SER A 49 -2.17 -48.53 -6.69
C SER A 49 -3.42 -48.99 -7.46
N SER A 50 -3.72 -48.30 -8.59
CA SER A 50 -3.34 -48.72 -9.97
C SER A 50 -4.07 -47.88 -11.04
N SER A 51 -3.37 -47.60 -12.15
CA SER A 51 -3.77 -46.76 -13.29
C SER A 51 -4.90 -47.33 -14.16
N ILE A 52 -5.77 -46.46 -14.68
CA ILE A 52 -6.45 -46.60 -15.98
C ILE A 52 -6.91 -45.21 -16.49
N ASN A 53 -6.54 -44.89 -17.73
CA ASN A 53 -6.95 -43.70 -18.46
C ASN A 53 -8.39 -43.84 -18.97
N ALA A 54 -9.18 -42.77 -18.88
CA ALA A 54 -10.33 -42.54 -19.76
C ALA A 54 -10.67 -41.04 -19.81
N ASP A 55 -10.66 -40.51 -21.03
CA ASP A 55 -11.08 -39.16 -21.41
C ASP A 55 -12.50 -38.83 -20.93
N SER A 56 -12.66 -37.68 -20.27
CA SER A 56 -13.85 -36.82 -20.33
C SER A 56 -13.56 -35.44 -19.71
N PRO A 57 -14.15 -34.36 -20.26
CA PRO A 57 -13.81 -32.99 -19.88
C PRO A 57 -14.43 -32.66 -18.52
N ALA A 58 -13.64 -32.85 -17.46
CA ALA A 58 -13.99 -32.39 -16.13
C ALA A 58 -13.92 -30.87 -16.07
N THR A 59 -15.08 -30.26 -15.86
CA THR A 59 -15.31 -28.90 -15.39
C THR A 59 -14.16 -28.44 -14.50
N ASN A 60 -13.39 -27.45 -14.96
CA ASN A 60 -12.39 -26.74 -14.16
C ASN A 60 -13.12 -25.97 -13.05
N THR A 61 -13.49 -26.69 -12.00
CA THR A 61 -13.79 -26.12 -10.69
C THR A 61 -12.49 -25.48 -10.25
N HIS A 62 -12.34 -24.19 -10.51
CA HIS A 62 -11.25 -23.36 -10.03
C HIS A 62 -11.38 -23.35 -8.51
N PHE A 63 -10.83 -24.37 -7.85
CA PHE A 63 -10.66 -24.38 -6.42
C PHE A 63 -9.90 -23.11 -6.10
N LEU A 64 -10.58 -22.16 -5.47
CA LEU A 64 -9.98 -21.00 -4.84
C LEU A 64 -9.13 -21.55 -3.69
N VAL A 65 -7.96 -22.09 -4.02
CA VAL A 65 -6.90 -22.34 -3.06
C VAL A 65 -6.59 -20.95 -2.53
N LYS A 66 -7.14 -20.64 -1.36
CA LYS A 66 -6.79 -19.46 -0.58
C LYS A 66 -5.29 -19.56 -0.34
N LYS A 67 -4.52 -18.86 -1.15
CA LYS A 67 -3.07 -18.74 -0.97
C LYS A 67 -2.86 -18.24 0.46
N PRO A 68 -2.09 -18.95 1.31
CA PRO A 68 -1.84 -18.47 2.66
C PRO A 68 -1.18 -17.08 2.59
N ALA A 69 -1.56 -16.19 3.51
CA ALA A 69 -1.01 -14.84 3.56
C ALA A 69 0.50 -14.92 3.82
N ALA A 70 1.29 -14.67 2.78
CA ALA A 70 2.74 -14.58 2.86
C ALA A 70 3.16 -13.12 3.08
N PRO A 71 4.30 -12.86 3.74
CA PRO A 71 4.88 -11.52 3.81
C PRO A 71 5.16 -10.95 2.41
N VAL A 72 5.04 -9.63 2.27
CA VAL A 72 5.31 -8.91 1.01
C VAL A 72 6.78 -9.04 0.65
N THR A 73 7.09 -9.40 -0.60
CA THR A 73 8.49 -9.49 -1.06
C THR A 73 9.07 -8.10 -1.35
N LYS A 74 10.41 -8.01 -1.40
CA LYS A 74 11.13 -6.79 -1.82
C LYS A 74 10.65 -6.27 -3.18
N GLU A 75 10.41 -7.17 -4.12
CA GLU A 75 9.97 -6.83 -5.48
C GLU A 75 8.51 -6.37 -5.50
N GLU A 76 7.64 -6.98 -4.70
CA GLU A 76 6.25 -6.55 -4.53
C GLU A 76 6.18 -5.13 -3.95
N LEU A 77 6.94 -4.87 -2.87
CA LEU A 77 7.05 -3.55 -2.27
C LEU A 77 7.61 -2.51 -3.24
N GLY A 78 8.65 -2.89 -3.99
CA GLY A 78 9.24 -2.05 -5.04
C GLY A 78 8.23 -1.68 -6.12
N ARG A 79 7.49 -2.66 -6.67
CA ARG A 79 6.44 -2.42 -7.67
C ARG A 79 5.34 -1.50 -7.15
N ALA A 80 4.88 -1.73 -5.92
CA ALA A 80 3.84 -0.90 -5.30
C ALA A 80 4.32 0.55 -5.10
N THR A 81 5.57 0.72 -4.64
CA THR A 81 6.15 2.05 -4.41
C THR A 81 6.33 2.81 -5.71
N TRP A 82 6.89 2.17 -6.74
CA TRP A 82 7.03 2.80 -8.06
C TRP A 82 5.67 3.15 -8.68
N THR A 83 4.67 2.29 -8.51
CA THR A 83 3.30 2.60 -8.94
C THR A 83 2.79 3.86 -8.27
N PHE A 84 2.88 3.95 -6.94
CA PHE A 84 2.50 5.15 -6.19
C PHE A 84 3.25 6.41 -6.67
N LEU A 85 4.58 6.33 -6.79
CA LEU A 85 5.40 7.48 -7.16
C LEU A 85 5.11 7.98 -8.58
N HIS A 86 5.00 7.06 -9.55
CA HIS A 86 4.72 7.44 -10.92
C HIS A 86 3.30 7.96 -11.11
N THR A 87 2.32 7.40 -10.39
CA THR A 87 0.96 7.96 -10.39
C THR A 87 0.91 9.34 -9.72
N LEU A 88 1.66 9.54 -8.63
CA LEU A 88 1.81 10.86 -8.00
C LEU A 88 2.43 11.87 -8.97
N ALA A 89 3.48 11.47 -9.70
CA ALA A 89 4.11 12.32 -10.71
C ALA A 89 3.12 12.68 -11.82
N ALA A 90 2.35 11.71 -12.33
CA ALA A 90 1.33 11.95 -13.36
C ALA A 90 0.18 12.87 -12.90
N GLN A 91 -0.10 12.96 -11.59
CA GLN A 91 -1.06 13.94 -11.04
C GLN A 91 -0.42 15.28 -10.67
N TYR A 92 0.91 15.39 -10.76
CA TYR A 92 1.62 16.60 -10.34
C TYR A 92 1.21 17.78 -11.25
N PRO A 93 1.00 19.00 -10.71
CA PRO A 93 0.53 20.12 -11.54
C PRO A 93 1.59 20.59 -12.53
N GLU A 94 1.15 21.07 -13.70
CA GLU A 94 2.02 21.78 -14.64
C GLU A 94 2.67 23.03 -14.01
N ASN A 95 1.92 23.74 -13.17
CA ASN A 95 2.37 24.92 -12.43
C ASN A 95 2.24 24.69 -10.91
N PRO A 96 3.17 23.95 -10.27
CA PRO A 96 3.07 23.59 -8.87
C PRO A 96 3.46 24.76 -7.95
N THR A 97 2.77 24.84 -6.82
CA THR A 97 3.05 25.82 -5.76
C THR A 97 4.42 25.56 -5.13
N ARG A 98 5.00 26.59 -4.51
CA ARG A 98 6.27 26.45 -3.76
C ARG A 98 6.19 25.36 -2.69
N GLN A 99 5.04 25.18 -2.05
CA GLN A 99 4.84 24.13 -1.04
C GLN A 99 4.84 22.74 -1.69
N GLN A 100 4.10 22.54 -2.78
CA GLN A 100 4.11 21.27 -3.52
C GLN A 100 5.51 20.89 -4.01
N LYS A 101 6.30 21.86 -4.50
CA LYS A 101 7.71 21.64 -4.87
C LYS A 101 8.55 21.17 -3.69
N LYS A 102 8.33 21.74 -2.50
CA LYS A 102 9.03 21.33 -1.27
C LYS A 102 8.61 19.92 -0.84
N ASP A 103 7.31 19.63 -0.88
CA ASP A 103 6.75 18.37 -0.40
C ASP A 103 7.23 17.17 -1.21
N VAL A 104 7.24 17.25 -2.54
CA VAL A 104 7.74 16.13 -3.37
C VAL A 104 9.24 15.89 -3.18
N LYS A 105 10.02 16.96 -2.97
CA LYS A 105 11.45 16.84 -2.65
C LYS A 105 11.67 16.19 -1.29
N GLU A 106 10.88 16.59 -0.29
CA GLU A 106 10.94 16.00 1.04
C GLU A 106 10.46 14.54 1.02
N LEU A 107 9.43 14.19 0.24
CA LEU A 107 8.98 12.81 0.06
C LEU A 107 10.11 11.91 -0.44
N MET A 108 10.86 12.33 -1.47
CA MET A 108 12.01 11.56 -1.97
C MET A 108 13.11 11.42 -0.90
N SER A 109 13.40 12.50 -0.17
CA SER A 109 14.34 12.49 0.95
C SER A 109 13.92 11.51 2.06
N ILE A 110 12.64 11.52 2.45
CA ILE A 110 12.07 10.60 3.44
C ILE A 110 12.19 9.15 2.95
N LEU A 111 11.84 8.87 1.69
CA LEU A 111 11.97 7.54 1.12
C LEU A 111 13.40 7.02 1.21
N SER A 112 14.41 7.85 0.94
CA SER A 112 15.82 7.44 1.07
C SER A 112 16.28 7.07 2.49
N ARG A 113 15.47 7.39 3.52
CA ARG A 113 15.80 7.13 4.94
C ARG A 113 14.87 6.12 5.61
N MET A 114 13.62 6.04 5.14
CA MET A 114 12.54 5.30 5.81
C MET A 114 12.05 4.11 4.98
N TYR A 115 12.58 3.89 3.78
CA TYR A 115 12.15 2.77 2.95
C TYR A 115 12.48 1.43 3.64
N PRO A 116 11.51 0.49 3.79
CA PRO A 116 11.68 -0.71 4.63
C PRO A 116 12.79 -1.69 4.19
N CYS A 117 13.28 -1.57 2.96
CA CYS A 117 14.45 -2.29 2.48
C CYS A 117 15.70 -1.41 2.67
N GLN A 118 16.51 -1.69 3.69
CA GLN A 118 17.68 -0.89 4.06
C GLN A 118 18.66 -0.68 2.88
N GLU A 119 19.10 -1.77 2.24
CA GLU A 119 20.00 -1.71 1.08
C GLU A 119 19.40 -0.92 -0.10
N CYS A 120 18.07 -0.99 -0.27
CA CYS A 120 17.37 -0.21 -1.29
C CYS A 120 17.37 1.28 -0.95
N ALA A 121 17.14 1.62 0.33
CA ALA A 121 17.14 2.99 0.84
C ALA A 121 18.53 3.63 0.69
N ASP A 122 19.58 2.92 1.10
CA ASP A 122 20.97 3.38 1.00
C ASP A 122 21.38 3.59 -0.46
N HIS A 123 21.04 2.65 -1.35
CA HIS A 123 21.28 2.83 -2.78
C HIS A 123 20.50 4.04 -3.33
N PHE A 124 19.21 4.19 -2.99
CA PHE A 124 18.40 5.31 -3.45
C PHE A 124 18.93 6.66 -2.95
N LYS A 125 19.49 6.71 -1.74
CA LYS A 125 20.15 7.89 -1.18
C LYS A 125 21.33 8.35 -2.06
N GLU A 126 22.17 7.42 -2.54
CA GLU A 126 23.24 7.75 -3.49
C GLU A 126 22.69 8.23 -4.84
N VAL A 127 21.65 7.56 -5.34
CA VAL A 127 20.98 7.96 -6.59
C VAL A 127 20.44 9.39 -6.50
N LEU A 128 19.82 9.77 -5.38
CA LEU A 128 19.32 11.13 -5.16
C LEU A 128 20.43 12.19 -5.05
N ARG A 129 21.61 11.84 -4.52
CA ARG A 129 22.75 12.76 -4.48
C ARG A 129 23.28 13.06 -5.88
N ALA A 130 23.34 12.05 -6.74
CA ALA A 130 23.78 12.20 -8.13
C ALA A 130 22.69 12.82 -9.03
N ASN A 131 21.42 12.65 -8.68
CA ASN A 131 20.26 13.08 -9.48
C ASN A 131 19.29 13.91 -8.63
N PRO A 132 19.61 15.19 -8.33
CA PRO A 132 18.74 16.04 -7.52
C PRO A 132 17.32 16.11 -8.08
N VAL A 133 16.33 16.11 -7.18
CA VAL A 133 14.90 16.10 -7.55
C VAL A 133 14.52 17.36 -8.32
N MET A 134 14.07 17.16 -9.56
CA MET A 134 13.51 18.20 -10.42
C MET A 134 11.99 18.16 -10.32
N ALA A 135 11.37 19.30 -10.00
CA ALA A 135 9.95 19.37 -9.61
C ALA A 135 9.33 20.72 -10.00
N GLY A 136 9.82 21.36 -11.05
CA GLY A 136 9.37 22.65 -11.53
C GLY A 136 8.01 22.60 -12.20
N SER A 137 7.67 21.46 -12.82
CA SER A 137 6.41 21.15 -13.49
C SER A 137 6.08 19.66 -13.42
N HIS A 138 4.91 19.28 -13.93
CA HIS A 138 4.51 17.90 -14.19
C HIS A 138 5.56 17.15 -15.02
N ASP A 139 5.82 17.62 -16.24
CA ASP A 139 6.76 16.97 -17.17
C ASP A 139 8.14 16.80 -16.55
N GLU A 140 8.67 17.85 -15.90
CA GLU A 140 9.99 17.80 -15.31
C GLU A 140 10.08 16.74 -14.19
N PHE A 141 9.05 16.63 -13.35
CA PHE A 141 9.03 15.64 -12.27
C PHE A 141 8.80 14.21 -12.80
N SER A 142 7.89 14.02 -13.75
CA SER A 142 7.61 12.72 -14.38
C SER A 142 8.84 12.18 -15.12
N GLN A 143 9.52 13.02 -15.90
CA GLN A 143 10.74 12.65 -16.62
C GLN A 143 11.89 12.34 -15.66
N TRP A 144 12.09 13.17 -14.63
CA TRP A 144 13.11 12.91 -13.61
C TRP A 144 12.88 11.58 -12.90
N LEU A 145 11.63 11.30 -12.49
CA LEU A 145 11.29 10.06 -11.79
C LEU A 145 11.49 8.83 -12.70
N CYS A 146 11.16 8.94 -13.98
CA CYS A 146 11.45 7.89 -14.96
C CYS A 146 12.96 7.65 -15.11
N HIS A 147 13.75 8.71 -15.23
CA HIS A 147 15.20 8.61 -15.34
C HIS A 147 15.80 7.91 -14.12
N VAL A 148 15.41 8.32 -12.92
CA VAL A 148 15.87 7.72 -11.66
C VAL A 148 15.44 6.25 -11.53
N HIS A 149 14.21 5.91 -11.92
CA HIS A 149 13.77 4.51 -11.98
C HIS A 149 14.65 3.70 -12.95
N ASN A 150 15.06 4.29 -14.07
CA ASN A 150 15.97 3.64 -15.02
C ASN A 150 17.41 3.48 -14.50
N VAL A 151 17.90 4.37 -13.63
CA VAL A 151 19.17 4.16 -12.90
C VAL A 151 19.08 2.90 -12.04
N VAL A 152 17.97 2.73 -11.32
CA VAL A 152 17.70 1.51 -10.54
C VAL A 152 17.52 0.27 -11.42
N ASN A 153 16.82 0.39 -12.56
CA ASN A 153 16.69 -0.72 -13.51
C ASN A 153 18.06 -1.19 -14.00
N ARG A 154 18.94 -0.25 -14.38
CA ARG A 154 20.30 -0.56 -14.83
C ARG A 154 21.10 -1.29 -13.75
N SER A 155 21.06 -0.83 -12.49
CA SER A 155 21.81 -1.47 -11.40
C SER A 155 21.33 -2.90 -11.11
N LEU A 156 20.07 -3.21 -11.44
CA LEU A 156 19.47 -4.53 -11.33
C LEU A 156 19.52 -5.35 -12.62
N GLY A 157 20.18 -4.88 -13.68
CA GLY A 157 20.25 -5.56 -14.98
C GLY A 157 18.91 -5.66 -15.72
N LYS A 158 17.95 -4.77 -15.41
CA LYS A 158 16.63 -4.71 -16.05
C LYS A 158 16.67 -3.84 -17.30
N LEU A 159 15.71 -4.06 -18.20
CA LEU A 159 15.52 -3.25 -19.39
C LEU A 159 15.25 -1.78 -19.01
N ILE A 160 15.78 -0.88 -19.82
CA ILE A 160 15.51 0.56 -19.71
C ILE A 160 14.13 0.86 -20.30
N PHE A 161 13.32 1.57 -19.54
CA PHE A 161 12.02 2.04 -19.99
C PHE A 161 12.17 3.35 -20.81
N PRO A 162 11.54 3.47 -22.00
CA PRO A 162 11.58 4.70 -22.78
C PRO A 162 10.74 5.80 -22.12
N CYS A 163 11.40 6.82 -21.55
CA CYS A 163 10.72 7.86 -20.76
C CYS A 163 9.78 8.75 -21.59
N GLU A 164 9.89 8.75 -22.91
CA GLU A 164 8.93 9.37 -23.84
C GLU A 164 7.52 8.77 -23.71
N ARG A 165 7.41 7.59 -23.08
CA ARG A 165 6.14 6.88 -22.86
C ARG A 165 5.66 6.91 -21.40
N VAL A 166 6.30 7.71 -20.54
CA VAL A 166 5.98 7.75 -19.09
C VAL A 166 4.53 8.15 -18.85
N ASP A 167 4.05 9.18 -19.53
CA ASP A 167 2.67 9.67 -19.41
C ASP A 167 1.66 8.65 -19.93
N ALA A 168 1.95 7.98 -21.04
CA ALA A 168 1.10 6.92 -21.57
C ALA A 168 1.02 5.70 -20.64
N ARG A 169 2.09 5.41 -19.89
CA ARG A 169 2.13 4.28 -18.97
C ARG A 169 1.36 4.54 -17.67
N TRP A 170 1.45 5.76 -17.15
CA TRP A 170 0.97 6.08 -15.80
C TRP A 170 -0.26 6.98 -15.79
N GLY A 171 -0.40 7.91 -16.73
CA GLY A 171 -1.60 8.69 -17.03
C GLY A 171 -2.15 9.53 -15.88
N LYS A 172 -2.95 10.55 -16.23
CA LYS A 172 -3.82 11.18 -15.24
C LYS A 172 -4.88 10.18 -14.77
N LEU A 173 -5.34 10.29 -13.52
CA LEU A 173 -6.41 9.43 -13.00
C LEU A 173 -7.81 9.86 -13.51
N ASP A 174 -7.86 10.61 -14.60
CA ASP A 174 -9.07 11.14 -15.19
C ASP A 174 -9.94 9.97 -15.65
N CYS A 175 -10.99 9.73 -14.89
CA CYS A 175 -11.92 8.63 -15.10
C CYS A 175 -13.25 9.20 -15.60
N GLU A 176 -13.32 9.56 -16.88
CA GLU A 176 -14.59 9.96 -17.47
C GLU A 176 -15.62 8.82 -17.27
N GLN A 177 -16.72 9.14 -16.60
CA GLN A 177 -17.84 8.22 -16.34
C GLN A 177 -17.46 6.90 -15.67
N ARG A 178 -16.45 6.86 -14.78
CA ARG A 178 -15.99 5.63 -14.10
C ARG A 178 -15.51 4.53 -15.06
N GLY A 179 -15.20 4.87 -16.32
CA GLY A 179 -14.78 3.91 -17.35
C GLY A 179 -13.44 3.21 -17.09
N CYS A 180 -12.68 3.72 -16.11
CA CYS A 180 -11.41 3.18 -15.66
C CYS A 180 -11.49 2.42 -14.33
N ASP A 181 -12.69 2.33 -13.72
CA ASP A 181 -12.89 1.52 -12.52
C ASP A 181 -12.59 0.06 -12.88
N LEU A 182 -11.47 -0.45 -12.38
CA LEU A 182 -11.20 -1.89 -12.39
C LEU A 182 -12.37 -2.56 -11.66
N GLN A 183 -13.19 -3.27 -12.41
CA GLN A 183 -14.49 -3.82 -11.99
C GLN A 183 -14.43 -4.43 -10.59
N GLY A 184 -14.90 -3.64 -9.62
CA GLY A 184 -15.03 -4.01 -8.21
C GLY A 184 -16.33 -3.53 -7.59
N ALA A 185 -17.30 -3.09 -8.41
CA ALA A 185 -18.65 -2.79 -7.96
C ALA A 185 -19.61 -3.85 -8.50
N THR A 186 -19.86 -4.90 -7.70
CA THR A 186 -21.03 -5.76 -7.89
C THR A 186 -22.28 -4.96 -7.53
N SER A 187 -22.74 -4.07 -8.41
CA SER A 187 -24.11 -3.57 -8.34
C SER A 187 -25.01 -4.64 -8.94
N LYS A 188 -25.54 -5.51 -8.08
CA LYS A 188 -26.81 -6.17 -8.37
C LYS A 188 -27.87 -5.06 -8.44
N HIS A 189 -28.14 -4.55 -9.63
CA HIS A 189 -29.43 -3.93 -9.89
C HIS A 189 -30.44 -5.06 -10.05
N ILE A 190 -31.20 -5.31 -8.98
CA ILE A 190 -32.54 -5.86 -9.09
C ILE A 190 -33.45 -4.64 -9.17
N GLU A 191 -34.20 -4.53 -10.26
CA GLU A 191 -35.33 -3.60 -10.41
C GLU A 191 -36.47 -4.35 -11.10
N PRO A 192 -37.72 -3.87 -10.96
CA PRO A 192 -38.74 -4.46 -10.09
C PRO A 192 -39.61 -5.56 -10.73
#